data_AF-A0A544VY48-F1
#
_entry.id   AF-A0A544VY48-F1
#
_cell.length_a   1.000
_cell.length_b   1.000
_cell.length_c   1.000
_cell.angle_alpha   90.00
_cell.angle_beta   90.00
_cell.angle_gamma   90.00
#
_symmetry.space_group_name_H-M   'P 1'
#
loop_
_entity.id
_entity.type
_entity.pdbx_description
1 polymer ?
#
loop_
_entity_poly.entity_id
_entity_poly.type
_entity_poly.pdbx_seq_one_letter_code
_entity_poly.pdbx_strand_id
1 'polypeptide(L)'
;MASPATEVDVDGVAVRLTSPDKVYFPKLGAGGTKRVLFDYYLAVAQPMVAALRDRPTHLQRFPDGIDGEEIYQKRVPAKHPDYLETCQVTFPSGRTADALKVTHPSAIAWAAQMGTITFHPWQVRCPDVEHPDELRVDLDPQPGTDFDDAAEIAVEVLKPVLDELGLVGYPKTSGGRGVHVFIRIKPDWDFIAVRRAGIALAREVERRAPDRVTTSWWKEERGERLFIDYNQNARDRTFASAYSARRTQIATVSTPLSWADLSGADPDDYTISTVPKLVASRKDPWADLEKVAHSIEPLLEMVAADEERGLADLPYPPSYPKMPGEPPRVQPSKKVAEHWDADGNPAGRDRH
;
A
#
# COMPACT_ATOMS: atom_id res chain seq x y z
N MET A 1 -13.36 29.68 -22.10
CA MET A 1 -12.79 28.73 -23.08
C MET A 1 -11.76 27.88 -22.35
N ALA A 2 -11.67 26.58 -22.65
CA ALA A 2 -10.61 25.77 -22.07
C ALA A 2 -9.25 26.31 -22.55
N SER A 3 -8.33 26.56 -21.62
CA SER A 3 -6.95 26.93 -21.95
C SER A 3 -6.36 25.90 -22.92
N PRO A 4 -5.63 26.32 -23.97
CA PRO A 4 -5.04 25.39 -24.92
C PRO A 4 -4.12 24.40 -24.20
N ALA A 5 -3.93 23.23 -24.81
CA ALA A 5 -2.99 22.26 -24.29
C ALA A 5 -1.57 22.84 -24.31
N THR A 6 -0.80 22.56 -23.26
CA THR A 6 0.62 22.90 -23.18
C THR A 6 1.46 21.64 -23.22
N GLU A 7 2.67 21.72 -23.75
CA GLU A 7 3.67 20.67 -23.60
C GLU A 7 4.65 21.07 -22.50
N VAL A 8 4.90 20.16 -21.58
CA VAL A 8 5.83 20.32 -20.46
C VAL A 8 6.99 19.38 -20.70
N ASP A 9 8.21 19.91 -20.74
CA ASP A 9 9.42 19.09 -20.78
C ASP A 9 9.64 18.45 -19.41
N VAL A 10 9.60 17.12 -19.37
CA VAL A 10 9.81 16.31 -18.17
C VAL A 10 11.03 15.45 -18.42
N ASP A 11 12.19 15.94 -18.01
CA ASP A 11 13.50 15.31 -18.18
C ASP A 11 13.80 14.88 -19.63
N GLY A 12 13.53 15.77 -20.59
CA GLY A 12 13.78 15.54 -22.03
C GLY A 12 12.63 14.88 -22.76
N VAL A 13 11.51 14.58 -22.09
CA VAL A 13 10.30 14.00 -22.68
C VAL A 13 9.15 15.02 -22.62
N ALA A 14 8.61 15.40 -23.77
CA ALA A 14 7.46 16.29 -23.84
C ALA A 14 6.17 15.59 -23.37
N VAL A 15 5.55 16.10 -22.31
CA VAL A 15 4.29 15.61 -21.74
C VAL A 15 3.19 16.66 -21.89
N ARG A 16 2.08 16.28 -22.53
CA ARG A 16 0.92 17.15 -22.73
C ARG A 16 0.17 17.39 -21.41
N LEU A 17 -0.17 18.64 -21.11
CA LEU A 17 -1.06 19.04 -20.02
C LEU A 17 -2.29 19.77 -20.57
N THR A 18 -3.48 19.40 -20.09
CA THR A 18 -4.75 20.05 -20.44
C THR A 18 -5.61 20.30 -19.22
N SER A 19 -6.49 21.31 -19.32
CA SER A 19 -7.40 21.71 -18.23
C SER A 19 -6.67 21.99 -16.91
N PRO A 20 -5.58 22.78 -16.92
CA PRO A 20 -4.76 23.03 -15.73
C PRO A 20 -5.56 23.62 -14.57
N ASP A 21 -6.50 24.50 -14.86
CA ASP A 21 -7.30 25.23 -13.87
C ASP A 21 -8.50 24.41 -13.33
N LYS A 22 -8.68 23.16 -13.81
CA LYS A 22 -9.76 22.30 -13.31
C LYS A 22 -9.51 22.02 -11.82
N VAL A 23 -10.53 22.25 -11.00
CA VAL A 23 -10.46 22.01 -9.55
C VAL A 23 -10.57 20.51 -9.29
N TYR A 24 -9.57 19.94 -8.61
CA TYR A 24 -9.55 18.55 -8.14
C TYR A 24 -9.89 18.43 -6.66
N PHE A 25 -9.49 19.41 -5.85
CA PHE A 25 -9.70 19.44 -4.39
C PHE A 25 -10.45 20.73 -4.01
N PRO A 26 -11.80 20.70 -3.96
CA PRO A 26 -12.60 21.92 -3.80
C PRO A 26 -12.27 22.74 -2.55
N LYS A 27 -12.00 22.08 -1.41
CA LYS A 27 -11.63 22.75 -0.14
C LYS A 27 -10.37 23.61 -0.26
N LEU A 28 -9.47 23.31 -1.21
CA LEU A 28 -8.23 24.05 -1.42
C LEU A 28 -8.37 25.20 -2.44
N GLY A 29 -9.50 25.32 -3.13
CA GLY A 29 -9.74 26.35 -4.15
C GLY A 29 -8.64 26.35 -5.23
N ALA A 30 -7.98 27.50 -5.44
CA ALA A 30 -6.89 27.63 -6.40
C ALA A 30 -5.68 26.73 -6.09
N GLY A 31 -5.46 26.39 -4.82
CA GLY A 31 -4.42 25.44 -4.39
C GLY A 31 -4.78 23.97 -4.65
N GLY A 32 -6.00 23.69 -5.12
CA GLY A 32 -6.52 22.34 -5.35
C GLY A 32 -6.71 21.97 -6.81
N THR A 33 -6.05 22.66 -7.74
CA THR A 33 -6.26 22.44 -9.18
C THR A 33 -5.43 21.27 -9.72
N LYS A 34 -5.81 20.78 -10.90
CA LYS A 34 -5.05 19.78 -11.66
C LYS A 34 -3.61 20.22 -11.90
N ARG A 35 -3.39 21.51 -12.18
CA ARG A 35 -2.05 22.10 -12.32
C ARG A 35 -1.22 21.93 -11.06
N VAL A 36 -1.79 22.23 -9.89
CA VAL A 36 -1.07 22.09 -8.62
C VAL A 36 -0.71 20.64 -8.35
N LEU A 37 -1.62 19.69 -8.62
CA LEU A 37 -1.30 18.26 -8.48
C LEU A 37 -0.21 17.82 -9.47
N PHE A 38 -0.26 18.29 -10.71
CA PHE A 38 0.74 17.97 -11.73
C PHE A 38 2.12 18.51 -11.33
N ASP A 39 2.20 19.78 -10.92
CA ASP A 39 3.44 20.43 -10.49
C ASP A 39 4.00 19.78 -9.21
N TYR A 40 3.13 19.38 -8.28
CA TYR A 40 3.52 18.58 -7.11
C TYR A 40 4.24 17.31 -7.55
N TYR A 41 3.65 16.55 -8.48
CA TYR A 41 4.25 15.30 -8.95
C TYR A 41 5.59 15.52 -9.65
N LEU A 42 5.75 16.61 -10.40
CA LEU A 42 7.05 16.99 -10.96
C LEU A 42 8.07 17.30 -9.87
N ALA A 43 7.67 18.03 -8.83
CA ALA A 43 8.56 18.42 -7.74
C ALA A 43 9.08 17.22 -6.92
N VAL A 44 8.33 16.13 -6.84
CA VAL A 44 8.72 14.89 -6.14
C VAL A 44 9.09 13.74 -7.09
N ALA A 45 9.15 13.99 -8.40
CA ALA A 45 9.25 12.91 -9.39
C ALA A 45 10.49 12.03 -9.19
N GLN A 46 11.64 12.62 -8.85
CA GLN A 46 12.88 11.86 -8.69
C GLN A 46 12.82 10.83 -7.54
N PRO A 47 12.54 11.21 -6.28
CA PRO A 47 12.39 10.22 -5.21
C PRO A 47 11.17 9.31 -5.42
N MET A 48 10.11 9.80 -6.06
CA MET A 48 8.94 8.96 -6.39
C MET A 48 9.27 7.89 -7.44
N VAL A 49 10.07 8.21 -8.46
CA VAL A 49 10.59 7.23 -9.43
C VAL A 49 11.49 6.22 -8.73
N ALA A 50 12.34 6.63 -7.79
CA ALA A 50 13.14 5.66 -7.02
C ALA A 50 12.26 4.65 -6.27
N ALA A 51 11.17 5.08 -5.66
CA ALA A 51 10.22 4.20 -4.99
C ALA A 51 9.38 3.32 -5.95
N LEU A 52 9.10 3.81 -7.15
CA LEU A 52 8.25 3.15 -8.16
C LEU A 52 9.02 2.42 -9.25
N ARG A 53 10.36 2.47 -9.23
CA ARG A 53 11.21 2.07 -10.34
C ARG A 53 10.90 0.65 -10.78
N ASP A 54 10.60 0.51 -12.08
CA ASP A 54 10.29 -0.74 -12.75
C ASP A 54 9.05 -1.48 -12.21
N ARG A 55 8.23 -0.82 -11.36
CA ARG A 55 7.02 -1.43 -10.80
C ARG A 55 5.83 -1.26 -11.75
N PRO A 56 5.06 -2.33 -12.01
CA PRO A 56 3.75 -2.18 -12.62
C PRO A 56 2.83 -1.47 -11.63
N THR A 57 2.09 -0.48 -12.10
CA THR A 57 1.37 0.48 -11.26
C THR A 57 -0.05 0.70 -11.77
N HIS A 58 -1.03 0.47 -10.90
CA HIS A 58 -2.42 0.86 -11.14
C HIS A 58 -2.65 2.33 -10.80
N LEU A 59 -3.64 2.94 -11.44
CA LEU A 59 -3.92 4.37 -11.31
C LEU A 59 -5.33 4.60 -10.75
N GLN A 60 -5.43 5.30 -9.62
CA GLN A 60 -6.70 5.78 -9.08
C GLN A 60 -6.95 7.19 -9.61
N ARG A 61 -7.90 7.32 -10.53
CA ARG A 61 -8.13 8.53 -11.32
C ARG A 61 -9.44 9.21 -10.94
N PHE A 62 -9.41 10.53 -10.95
CA PHE A 62 -10.55 11.42 -10.69
C PHE A 62 -10.56 12.53 -11.76
N PRO A 63 -10.99 12.23 -13.00
CA PRO A 63 -10.90 13.18 -14.11
C PRO A 63 -11.60 14.52 -13.86
N ASP A 64 -12.61 14.51 -12.98
CA ASP A 64 -13.43 15.65 -12.56
C ASP A 64 -13.29 16.01 -11.07
N GLY A 65 -12.17 15.61 -10.45
CA GLY A 65 -11.87 15.89 -9.05
C GLY A 65 -12.43 14.88 -8.05
N ILE A 66 -12.04 15.00 -6.78
CA ILE A 66 -12.26 13.97 -5.75
C ILE A 66 -13.74 13.67 -5.43
N ASP A 67 -14.63 14.59 -5.77
CA ASP A 67 -16.08 14.46 -5.58
C ASP A 67 -16.80 13.94 -6.85
N GLY A 68 -16.05 13.73 -7.94
CA GLY A 68 -16.54 13.19 -9.20
C GLY A 68 -16.40 11.68 -9.31
N GLU A 69 -16.42 11.19 -10.56
CA GLU A 69 -16.25 9.77 -10.87
C GLU A 69 -14.84 9.27 -10.49
N GLU A 70 -14.80 8.13 -9.82
CA GLU A 70 -13.57 7.40 -9.50
C GLU A 70 -13.33 6.29 -10.53
N ILE A 71 -12.17 6.31 -11.18
CA ILE A 71 -11.74 5.29 -12.14
C ILE A 71 -10.50 4.59 -11.59
N TYR A 72 -10.65 3.33 -11.17
CA TYR A 72 -9.52 2.48 -10.79
C TYR A 72 -8.98 1.72 -12.01
N GLN A 73 -7.96 2.29 -12.66
CA GLN A 73 -7.42 1.80 -13.92
C GLN A 73 -6.25 0.84 -13.69
N LYS A 74 -6.45 -0.44 -14.03
CA LYS A 74 -5.41 -1.48 -13.96
C LYS A 74 -4.62 -1.64 -15.26
N ARG A 75 -5.32 -1.64 -16.39
CA ARG A 75 -4.75 -1.78 -17.74
C ARG A 75 -4.40 -0.41 -18.31
N VAL A 76 -3.23 -0.28 -18.93
CA VAL A 76 -2.88 0.91 -19.72
C VAL A 76 -3.81 1.03 -20.95
N PRO A 77 -4.26 2.24 -21.33
CA PRO A 77 -5.15 2.39 -22.50
C PRO A 77 -4.50 1.88 -23.78
N ALA A 78 -5.26 1.29 -24.71
CA ALA A 78 -4.71 0.76 -25.96
C ALA A 78 -3.97 1.82 -26.80
N LYS A 79 -4.42 3.08 -26.74
CA LYS A 79 -3.71 4.24 -27.29
C LYS A 79 -3.07 5.01 -26.15
N HIS A 80 -1.74 5.07 -26.14
CA HIS A 80 -0.96 5.81 -25.16
C HIS A 80 0.33 6.32 -25.83
N PRO A 81 1.01 7.32 -25.26
CA PRO A 81 2.27 7.85 -25.82
C PRO A 81 3.36 6.78 -25.93
N ASP A 82 4.16 6.84 -27.00
CA ASP A 82 5.19 5.85 -27.33
C ASP A 82 6.30 5.73 -26.27
N TYR A 83 6.50 6.77 -25.44
CA TYR A 83 7.49 6.77 -24.37
C TYR A 83 7.07 5.99 -23.11
N LEU A 84 5.80 5.56 -23.02
CA LEU A 84 5.36 4.80 -21.85
C LEU A 84 5.76 3.33 -21.98
N GLU A 85 6.41 2.84 -20.94
CA GLU A 85 6.67 1.41 -20.79
C GLU A 85 5.51 0.72 -20.06
N THR A 86 5.32 -0.55 -20.40
CA THR A 86 4.28 -1.39 -19.82
C THR A 86 4.88 -2.70 -19.34
N CYS A 87 4.16 -3.36 -18.44
CA CYS A 87 4.57 -4.65 -17.90
C CYS A 87 3.35 -5.51 -17.64
N GLN A 88 3.40 -6.75 -18.11
CA GLN A 88 2.31 -7.69 -17.95
C GLN A 88 2.27 -8.24 -16.53
N VAL A 89 1.15 -8.05 -15.84
CA VAL A 89 0.91 -8.59 -14.49
C VAL A 89 -0.11 -9.72 -14.53
N THR A 90 -0.02 -10.62 -13.56
CA THR A 90 -0.97 -11.73 -13.35
C THR A 90 -1.86 -11.45 -12.15
N PHE A 91 -3.17 -11.35 -12.37
CA PHE A 91 -4.18 -11.17 -11.32
C PHE A 91 -4.44 -12.47 -10.54
N PRO A 92 -5.08 -12.42 -9.36
CA PRO A 92 -5.40 -13.62 -8.58
C PRO A 92 -6.29 -14.65 -9.32
N SER A 93 -6.97 -14.23 -10.39
CA SER A 93 -7.76 -15.12 -11.24
C SER A 93 -6.95 -15.86 -12.32
N GLY A 94 -5.65 -15.58 -12.44
CA GLY A 94 -4.79 -16.03 -13.54
C GLY A 94 -4.89 -15.18 -14.82
N ARG A 95 -5.85 -14.24 -14.89
CA ARG A 95 -5.93 -13.27 -16.00
C ARG A 95 -4.74 -12.33 -15.99
N THR A 96 -4.29 -11.90 -17.17
CA THR A 96 -3.19 -10.95 -17.31
C THR A 96 -3.63 -9.60 -17.87
N ALA A 97 -2.87 -8.55 -17.59
CA ALA A 97 -3.00 -7.24 -18.22
C ALA A 97 -1.67 -6.48 -18.24
N ASP A 98 -1.49 -5.62 -19.24
CA ASP A 98 -0.37 -4.70 -19.30
C ASP A 98 -0.70 -3.48 -18.43
N ALA A 99 0.05 -3.35 -17.34
CA ALA A 99 -0.01 -2.21 -16.43
C ALA A 99 1.07 -1.18 -16.81
N LEU A 100 0.89 0.07 -16.38
CA LEU A 100 1.92 1.10 -16.52
C LEU A 100 3.17 0.67 -15.74
N LYS A 101 4.33 0.63 -16.39
CA LYS A 101 5.62 0.42 -15.72
C LYS A 101 6.28 1.78 -15.52
N VAL A 102 6.58 2.15 -14.28
CA VAL A 102 7.19 3.46 -13.99
C VAL A 102 8.71 3.37 -14.15
N THR A 103 9.23 3.91 -15.25
CA THR A 103 10.69 3.94 -15.54
C THR A 103 11.27 5.35 -15.59
N HIS A 104 10.40 6.36 -15.72
CA HIS A 104 10.80 7.75 -15.95
C HIS A 104 9.77 8.74 -15.35
N PRO A 105 10.18 9.96 -14.92
CA PRO A 105 9.26 11.00 -14.44
C PRO A 105 8.09 11.33 -15.38
N SER A 106 8.30 11.20 -16.69
CA SER A 106 7.26 11.41 -17.70
C SER A 106 6.07 10.45 -17.58
N ALA A 107 6.26 9.24 -17.04
CA ALA A 107 5.19 8.30 -16.76
C ALA A 107 4.26 8.79 -15.62
N ILE A 108 4.86 9.38 -14.57
CA ILE A 108 4.13 9.98 -13.45
C ILE A 108 3.37 11.22 -13.93
N ALA A 109 4.04 12.11 -14.67
CA ALA A 109 3.43 13.30 -15.23
C ALA A 109 2.27 12.96 -16.18
N TRP A 110 2.43 11.96 -17.05
CA TRP A 110 1.36 11.46 -17.90
C TRP A 110 0.17 10.96 -17.09
N ALA A 111 0.41 10.17 -16.06
CA ALA A 111 -0.65 9.67 -15.20
C ALA A 111 -1.39 10.82 -14.49
N ALA A 112 -0.68 11.83 -13.97
CA ALA A 112 -1.28 13.03 -13.39
C ALA A 112 -2.13 13.81 -14.43
N GLN A 113 -1.65 13.94 -15.67
CA GLN A 113 -2.44 14.49 -16.78
C GLN A 113 -3.71 13.68 -17.04
N MET A 114 -3.68 12.36 -16.89
CA MET A 114 -4.85 11.49 -17.03
C MET A 114 -5.83 11.58 -15.83
N GLY A 115 -5.53 12.44 -14.85
CA GLY A 115 -6.33 12.65 -13.65
C GLY A 115 -6.03 11.68 -12.53
N THR A 116 -4.89 10.99 -12.56
CA THR A 116 -4.45 10.14 -11.44
C THR A 116 -4.18 11.00 -10.22
N ILE A 117 -4.86 10.69 -9.11
CA ILE A 117 -4.55 11.24 -7.79
C ILE A 117 -3.65 10.30 -7.02
N THR A 118 -3.90 8.98 -7.05
CA THR A 118 -3.13 7.99 -6.28
C THR A 118 -2.53 6.94 -7.20
N PHE A 119 -1.25 6.61 -7.01
CA PHE A 119 -0.56 5.52 -7.68
C PHE A 119 -0.53 4.29 -6.77
N HIS A 120 -0.82 3.12 -7.35
CA HIS A 120 -0.87 1.86 -6.63
C HIS A 120 0.10 0.83 -7.23
N PRO A 121 1.40 0.87 -6.84
CA PRO A 121 2.40 -0.05 -7.33
C PRO A 121 2.19 -1.45 -6.77
N TRP A 122 2.43 -2.44 -7.61
CA TRP A 122 2.62 -3.81 -7.14
C TRP A 122 3.92 -3.91 -6.32
N GLN A 123 4.00 -4.93 -5.47
CA GLN A 123 5.17 -5.25 -4.64
C GLN A 123 6.28 -6.02 -5.40
N VAL A 124 6.24 -5.98 -6.74
CA VAL A 124 7.18 -6.67 -7.65
C VAL A 124 7.84 -5.65 -8.59
N ARG A 125 8.95 -6.06 -9.22
CA ARG A 125 9.61 -5.30 -10.28
C ARG A 125 9.63 -6.10 -11.57
N CYS A 126 9.38 -5.44 -12.68
CA CYS A 126 9.43 -6.07 -13.99
C CYS A 126 10.88 -6.43 -14.38
N PRO A 127 11.11 -7.56 -15.07
CA PRO A 127 10.12 -8.49 -15.61
C PRO A 127 9.65 -9.58 -14.63
N ASP A 128 10.26 -9.71 -13.46
CA ASP A 128 9.88 -10.73 -12.46
C ASP A 128 8.65 -10.30 -11.65
N VAL A 129 7.48 -10.57 -12.22
CA VAL A 129 6.19 -10.22 -11.61
C VAL A 129 5.63 -11.30 -10.69
N GLU A 130 6.39 -12.36 -10.42
CA GLU A 130 5.96 -13.51 -9.63
C GLU A 130 6.57 -13.50 -8.22
N HIS A 131 7.73 -12.86 -8.04
CA HIS A 131 8.43 -12.78 -6.76
C HIS A 131 8.48 -11.34 -6.22
N PRO A 132 7.75 -11.01 -5.14
CA PRO A 132 7.84 -9.71 -4.51
C PRO A 132 9.25 -9.39 -4.01
N ASP A 133 9.67 -8.14 -4.21
CA ASP A 133 10.87 -7.58 -3.58
C ASP A 133 10.51 -6.71 -2.36
N GLU A 134 9.21 -6.58 -2.03
CA GLU A 134 8.71 -5.83 -0.87
C GLU A 134 7.74 -6.67 -0.03
N LEU A 135 8.01 -6.81 1.26
CA LEU A 135 7.00 -7.17 2.26
C LEU A 135 6.40 -5.88 2.84
N ARG A 136 5.07 -5.82 2.91
CA ARG A 136 4.31 -4.64 3.34
C ARG A 136 3.59 -4.92 4.66
N VAL A 137 3.76 -4.04 5.63
CA VAL A 137 2.97 -4.00 6.86
C VAL A 137 2.05 -2.79 6.79
N ASP A 138 0.75 -3.01 6.98
CA ASP A 138 -0.30 -2.00 6.95
C ASP A 138 -0.97 -1.95 8.33
N LEU A 139 -0.68 -0.89 9.07
CA LEU A 139 -1.25 -0.63 10.39
C LEU A 139 -2.49 0.24 10.19
N ASP A 140 -3.67 -0.39 10.22
CA ASP A 140 -4.96 0.24 9.90
C ASP A 140 -5.81 0.49 11.17
N PRO A 141 -5.97 1.75 11.59
CA PRO A 141 -6.82 2.11 12.72
C PRO A 141 -8.28 1.74 12.48
N GLN A 142 -8.83 0.95 13.40
CA GLN A 142 -10.26 0.61 13.44
C GLN A 142 -11.03 1.70 14.21
N PRO A 143 -12.37 1.73 14.15
CA PRO A 143 -13.16 2.67 14.95
C PRO A 143 -12.75 2.62 16.43
N GLY A 144 -12.48 3.77 17.03
CA GLY A 144 -11.94 3.89 18.40
C GLY A 144 -10.42 4.09 18.46
N THR A 145 -9.70 3.94 17.35
CA THR A 145 -8.25 4.19 17.23
C THR A 145 -7.95 5.18 16.09
N ASP A 146 -6.76 5.77 16.10
CA ASP A 146 -6.33 6.76 15.12
C ASP A 146 -4.86 6.59 14.66
N PHE A 147 -4.30 7.65 14.07
CA PHE A 147 -2.93 7.64 13.54
C PHE A 147 -1.89 7.53 14.65
N ASP A 148 -2.12 8.15 15.80
CA ASP A 148 -1.16 8.15 16.91
C ASP A 148 -1.00 6.73 17.43
N ASP A 149 -2.10 5.98 17.58
CA ASP A 149 -2.05 4.55 17.89
C ASP A 149 -1.16 3.80 16.88
N ALA A 150 -1.36 4.04 15.58
CA ALA A 150 -0.62 3.36 14.51
C ALA A 150 0.88 3.70 14.54
N ALA A 151 1.21 4.96 14.76
CA ALA A 151 2.58 5.44 14.86
C ALA A 151 3.28 4.87 16.10
N GLU A 152 2.61 4.84 17.25
CA GLU A 152 3.12 4.24 18.48
C GLU A 152 3.37 2.73 18.29
N ILE A 153 2.41 1.95 17.77
CA ILE A 153 2.64 0.52 17.52
C ILE A 153 3.77 0.29 16.51
N ALA A 154 3.89 1.15 15.49
CA ALA A 154 4.99 1.06 14.53
C ALA A 154 6.35 1.23 15.23
N VAL A 155 6.49 2.25 16.08
CA VAL A 155 7.76 2.66 16.71
C VAL A 155 8.11 1.80 17.92
N GLU A 156 7.13 1.50 18.78
CA GLU A 156 7.33 0.84 20.07
C GLU A 156 7.32 -0.69 19.99
N VAL A 157 6.63 -1.26 19.00
CA VAL A 157 6.43 -2.72 18.91
C VAL A 157 7.01 -3.28 17.62
N LEU A 158 6.53 -2.82 16.45
CA LEU A 158 6.96 -3.37 15.17
C LEU A 158 8.44 -3.12 14.92
N LYS A 159 8.95 -1.90 15.13
CA LYS A 159 10.36 -1.60 14.89
C LYS A 159 11.30 -2.47 15.76
N PRO A 160 11.12 -2.62 17.09
CA PRO A 160 11.92 -3.57 17.88
C PRO A 160 11.82 -5.02 17.41
N VAL A 161 10.65 -5.49 16.99
CA VAL A 161 10.50 -6.84 16.40
C VAL A 161 11.35 -6.99 15.14
N LEU A 162 11.36 -5.97 14.27
CA LEU A 162 12.20 -5.98 13.07
C LEU A 162 13.70 -5.97 13.45
N ASP A 163 14.10 -5.16 14.44
CA ASP A 163 15.47 -5.09 14.93
C ASP A 163 15.94 -6.47 15.47
N GLU A 164 15.10 -7.18 16.23
CA GLU A 164 15.37 -8.54 16.74
C GLU A 164 15.54 -9.58 15.63
N LEU A 165 14.80 -9.43 14.53
CA LEU A 165 14.87 -10.29 13.35
C LEU A 165 16.00 -9.90 12.38
N GLY A 166 16.74 -8.82 12.66
CA GLY A 166 17.75 -8.29 11.74
C GLY A 166 17.17 -7.73 10.43
N LEU A 167 15.91 -7.29 10.46
CA LEU A 167 15.19 -6.70 9.33
C LEU A 167 15.16 -5.18 9.48
N VAL A 168 15.28 -4.47 8.36
CA VAL A 168 15.12 -3.00 8.35
C VAL A 168 13.78 -2.63 7.70
N GLY A 169 12.94 -1.95 8.47
CA GLY A 169 11.67 -1.39 8.00
C GLY A 169 11.80 0.09 7.64
N TYR A 170 11.02 0.52 6.65
CA TYR A 170 10.97 1.88 6.13
C TYR A 170 9.54 2.40 6.22
N PRO A 171 9.23 3.29 7.19
CA PRO A 171 7.88 3.74 7.43
C PRO A 171 7.48 4.92 6.52
N LYS A 172 6.19 5.01 6.23
CA LYS A 172 5.53 6.17 5.64
C LYS A 172 4.14 6.35 6.21
N THR A 173 3.67 7.59 6.30
CA THR A 173 2.23 7.82 6.51
C THR A 173 1.46 7.20 5.34
N SER A 174 0.27 6.68 5.59
CA SER A 174 -0.62 6.31 4.47
C SER A 174 -1.14 7.56 3.75
N GLY A 175 -1.20 8.70 4.43
CA GLY A 175 -1.95 9.90 4.02
C GLY A 175 -3.45 9.77 4.30
N GLY A 176 -3.90 8.66 4.90
CA GLY A 176 -5.15 8.56 5.64
C GLY A 176 -4.81 8.44 7.12
N ARG A 177 -5.49 7.52 7.82
CA ARG A 177 -5.28 7.31 9.26
C ARG A 177 -4.16 6.33 9.61
N GLY A 178 -3.76 5.46 8.69
CA GLY A 178 -2.81 4.38 8.97
C GLY A 178 -1.35 4.70 8.68
N VAL A 179 -0.48 3.78 9.07
CA VAL A 179 0.96 3.76 8.80
C VAL A 179 1.30 2.55 7.94
N HIS A 180 2.17 2.76 6.95
CA HIS A 180 2.72 1.67 6.14
C HIS A 180 4.20 1.50 6.45
N VAL A 181 4.66 0.26 6.59
CA VAL A 181 6.10 -0.06 6.72
C VAL A 181 6.51 -1.03 5.62
N PHE A 182 7.54 -0.66 4.87
CA PHE A 182 8.13 -1.49 3.82
C PHE A 182 9.39 -2.19 4.30
N ILE A 183 9.54 -3.45 3.93
CA ILE A 183 10.75 -4.23 4.14
C ILE A 183 11.24 -4.70 2.77
N ARG A 184 12.43 -4.26 2.36
CA ARG A 184 13.07 -4.73 1.12
C ARG A 184 13.55 -6.15 1.32
N ILE A 185 13.08 -7.07 0.47
CA ILE A 185 13.41 -8.49 0.53
C ILE A 185 14.03 -8.94 -0.80
N LYS A 186 14.77 -10.05 -0.77
CA LYS A 186 15.20 -10.70 -2.02
C LYS A 186 13.96 -11.24 -2.76
N PRO A 187 13.88 -11.11 -4.09
CA PRO A 187 12.79 -11.67 -4.88
C PRO A 187 12.96 -13.19 -5.08
N ASP A 188 13.19 -13.92 -3.99
CA ASP A 188 13.39 -15.38 -4.01
C ASP A 188 12.09 -16.15 -3.70
N TRP A 189 11.03 -15.44 -3.31
CA TRP A 189 9.77 -16.01 -2.79
C TRP A 189 8.55 -15.48 -3.53
N ASP A 190 7.54 -16.32 -3.69
CA ASP A 190 6.28 -15.94 -4.31
C ASP A 190 5.36 -15.13 -3.36
N PHE A 191 4.24 -14.64 -3.89
CA PHE A 191 3.23 -13.93 -3.09
C PHE A 191 2.66 -14.74 -1.92
N ILE A 192 2.61 -16.07 -2.01
CA ILE A 192 2.06 -16.92 -0.95
C ILE A 192 3.02 -16.90 0.23
N ALA A 193 4.31 -17.19 -0.01
CA ALA A 193 5.33 -17.18 1.01
C ALA A 193 5.50 -15.79 1.66
N VAL A 194 5.52 -14.71 0.86
CA VAL A 194 5.62 -13.34 1.37
C VAL A 194 4.40 -12.96 2.22
N ARG A 195 3.19 -13.37 1.81
CA ARG A 195 1.98 -13.18 2.63
C ARG A 195 2.03 -13.97 3.93
N ARG A 196 2.48 -15.23 3.90
CA ARG A 196 2.63 -16.06 5.10
C ARG A 196 3.64 -15.46 6.08
N ALA A 197 4.77 -14.96 5.58
CA ALA A 197 5.75 -14.21 6.38
C ALA A 197 5.12 -12.95 7.01
N GLY A 198 4.34 -12.19 6.25
CA GLY A 198 3.58 -11.04 6.76
C GLY A 198 2.55 -11.41 7.84
N ILE A 199 1.91 -12.56 7.75
CA ILE A 199 0.99 -13.08 8.79
C ILE A 199 1.75 -13.40 10.08
N ALA A 200 2.88 -14.10 10.00
CA ALA A 200 3.67 -14.45 11.17
C ALA A 200 4.20 -13.20 11.88
N LEU A 201 4.66 -12.20 11.12
CA LEU A 201 5.05 -10.89 11.66
C LEU A 201 3.87 -10.20 12.35
N ALA A 202 2.69 -10.16 11.70
CA ALA A 202 1.50 -9.54 12.25
C ALA A 202 1.06 -10.20 13.58
N ARG A 203 1.10 -11.53 13.65
CA ARG A 203 0.80 -12.30 14.87
C ARG A 203 1.80 -12.04 15.98
N GLU A 204 3.07 -11.86 15.65
CA GLU A 204 4.08 -11.55 16.66
C GLU A 204 3.86 -10.16 17.26
N VAL A 205 3.54 -9.17 16.44
CA VAL A 205 3.17 -7.83 16.91
C VAL A 205 1.89 -7.90 17.75
N GLU A 206 0.87 -8.65 17.31
CA GLU A 206 -0.36 -8.88 18.08
C GLU A 206 -0.08 -9.55 19.44
N ARG A 207 0.77 -10.57 19.51
CA ARG A 207 1.14 -11.24 20.78
C ARG A 207 1.83 -10.29 21.76
N ARG A 208 2.63 -9.34 21.26
CA ARG A 208 3.34 -8.35 22.11
C ARG A 208 2.44 -7.20 22.56
N ALA A 209 1.37 -6.90 21.82
CA ALA A 209 0.43 -5.83 22.14
C ALA A 209 -1.04 -6.24 21.91
N PRO A 210 -1.56 -7.29 22.56
CA PRO A 210 -2.85 -7.91 22.24
C PRO A 210 -4.05 -7.01 22.54
N ASP A 211 -3.89 -6.04 23.43
CA ASP A 211 -4.93 -5.06 23.75
C ASP A 211 -4.98 -3.89 22.76
N ARG A 212 -3.95 -3.73 21.92
CA ARG A 212 -3.81 -2.61 20.97
C ARG A 212 -3.82 -3.05 19.51
N VAL A 213 -3.53 -4.32 19.23
CA VAL A 213 -3.34 -4.86 17.89
C VAL A 213 -4.21 -6.10 17.69
N THR A 214 -4.73 -6.28 16.49
CA THR A 214 -5.48 -7.49 16.10
C THR A 214 -5.16 -7.95 14.68
N THR A 215 -5.20 -9.27 14.46
CA THR A 215 -5.22 -9.88 13.14
C THR A 215 -6.58 -10.53 12.79
N SER A 216 -7.63 -10.27 13.58
CA SER A 216 -8.94 -10.83 13.27
C SER A 216 -9.48 -10.31 11.94
N TRP A 217 -9.88 -11.28 11.09
CA TRP A 217 -10.47 -10.99 9.80
C TRP A 217 -11.87 -10.38 9.94
N TRP A 218 -12.63 -10.80 10.95
CA TRP A 218 -13.99 -10.32 11.20
C TRP A 218 -13.96 -8.95 11.88
N LYS A 219 -14.58 -7.94 11.27
CA LYS A 219 -14.59 -6.58 11.81
C LYS A 219 -15.21 -6.52 13.20
N GLU A 220 -16.23 -7.34 13.46
CA GLU A 220 -16.91 -7.44 14.75
C GLU A 220 -16.01 -7.96 15.90
N GLU A 221 -14.90 -8.64 15.58
CA GLU A 221 -13.98 -9.21 16.57
C GLU A 221 -12.75 -8.31 16.83
N ARG A 222 -12.57 -7.24 16.05
CA ARG A 222 -11.38 -6.37 16.16
C ARG A 222 -11.38 -5.53 17.43
N GLY A 223 -12.55 -5.04 17.82
CA GLY A 223 -12.69 -4.03 18.88
C GLY A 223 -11.98 -2.72 18.51
N GLU A 224 -11.61 -1.94 19.52
CA GLU A 224 -10.87 -0.68 19.40
C GLU A 224 -9.36 -0.95 19.36
N ARG A 225 -8.92 -1.65 18.30
CA ARG A 225 -7.51 -2.04 18.09
C ARG A 225 -7.07 -1.71 16.68
N LEU A 226 -5.77 -1.59 16.48
CA LEU A 226 -5.17 -1.54 15.15
C LEU A 226 -5.27 -2.89 14.48
N PHE A 227 -5.78 -2.91 13.25
CA PHE A 227 -5.74 -4.10 12.43
C PHE A 227 -4.47 -4.11 11.60
N ILE A 228 -3.69 -5.20 11.66
CA ILE A 228 -2.58 -5.40 10.71
C ILE A 228 -3.15 -6.10 9.48
N ASP A 229 -3.32 -5.37 8.36
CA ASP A 229 -3.86 -5.94 7.12
C ASP A 229 -2.82 -6.80 6.38
N TYR A 230 -2.61 -8.02 6.88
CA TYR A 230 -1.73 -9.02 6.26
C TYR A 230 -2.11 -9.36 4.82
N ASN A 231 -3.36 -9.13 4.40
CA ASN A 231 -3.79 -9.39 3.03
C ASN A 231 -3.26 -8.36 2.04
N GLN A 232 -2.62 -7.27 2.47
CA GLN A 232 -1.93 -6.33 1.57
C GLN A 232 -0.75 -6.96 0.82
N ASN A 233 -0.21 -8.08 1.32
CA ASN A 233 0.84 -8.85 0.63
C ASN A 233 0.29 -9.80 -0.45
N ALA A 234 -1.03 -9.91 -0.60
CA ALA A 234 -1.62 -10.67 -1.71
C ALA A 234 -1.47 -9.90 -3.04
N ARG A 235 -1.66 -10.60 -4.18
CA ARG A 235 -1.72 -9.96 -5.52
C ARG A 235 -2.88 -8.97 -5.61
N ASP A 236 -2.72 -7.92 -6.41
CA ASP A 236 -3.81 -7.00 -6.83
C ASP A 236 -4.54 -6.32 -5.65
N ARG A 237 -3.77 -5.85 -4.67
CA ARG A 237 -4.26 -5.07 -3.54
C ARG A 237 -3.98 -3.58 -3.75
N THR A 238 -4.91 -2.74 -3.31
CA THR A 238 -4.77 -1.28 -3.37
C THR A 238 -3.78 -0.83 -2.29
N PHE A 239 -2.64 -0.29 -2.69
CA PHE A 239 -1.64 0.23 -1.76
C PHE A 239 -1.03 1.51 -2.29
N ALA A 240 -1.25 2.65 -1.64
CA ALA A 240 -0.75 3.94 -2.15
C ALA A 240 0.78 3.97 -2.15
N SER A 241 1.41 4.43 -3.23
CA SER A 241 2.86 4.57 -3.32
C SER A 241 3.38 5.61 -2.31
N ALA A 242 4.68 5.53 -2.00
CA ALA A 242 5.39 6.70 -1.49
C ALA A 242 5.19 7.90 -2.43
N TYR A 243 4.97 9.08 -1.85
CA TYR A 243 4.70 10.35 -2.55
C TYR A 243 3.41 10.40 -3.39
N SER A 244 2.51 9.42 -3.27
CA SER A 244 1.17 9.58 -3.86
C SER A 244 0.34 10.56 -3.04
N ALA A 245 -0.28 11.51 -3.73
CA ALA A 245 -1.41 12.24 -3.18
C ALA A 245 -2.58 11.28 -2.90
N ARG A 246 -3.45 11.65 -1.96
CA ARG A 246 -4.61 10.86 -1.56
C ARG A 246 -5.90 11.61 -1.86
N ARG A 247 -6.98 10.86 -2.01
CA ARG A 247 -8.36 11.38 -2.14
C ARG A 247 -8.88 11.89 -0.79
N THR A 248 -8.21 12.90 -0.23
CA THR A 248 -8.64 13.62 0.98
C THR A 248 -8.96 15.07 0.63
N GLN A 249 -9.73 15.73 1.49
CA GLN A 249 -10.17 17.11 1.23
C GLN A 249 -9.00 18.12 1.19
N ILE A 250 -7.87 17.80 1.81
CA ILE A 250 -6.67 18.65 1.83
C ILE A 250 -5.52 18.11 0.97
N ALA A 251 -5.77 17.08 0.14
CA ALA A 251 -4.77 16.45 -0.71
C ALA A 251 -3.51 16.00 0.06
N THR A 252 -3.73 15.26 1.16
CA THR A 252 -2.67 14.60 1.93
C THR A 252 -1.84 13.66 1.04
N VAL A 253 -0.62 13.36 1.49
CA VAL A 253 0.37 12.57 0.76
C VAL A 253 0.84 11.41 1.61
N SER A 254 0.96 10.22 1.01
CA SER A 254 1.64 9.08 1.65
C SER A 254 3.15 9.35 1.70
N THR A 255 3.65 9.82 2.84
CA THR A 255 4.97 10.47 2.91
C THR A 255 5.98 9.59 3.63
N PRO A 256 7.10 9.20 2.98
CA PRO A 256 8.22 8.54 3.64
C PRO A 256 8.75 9.33 4.83
N LEU A 257 8.99 8.66 5.94
CA LEU A 257 9.52 9.26 7.18
C LEU A 257 10.66 8.42 7.73
N SER A 258 11.51 9.04 8.53
CA SER A 258 12.39 8.28 9.42
C SER A 258 11.58 7.73 10.59
N TRP A 259 12.08 6.71 11.28
CA TRP A 259 11.45 6.23 12.52
C TRP A 259 11.33 7.33 13.59
N ALA A 260 12.31 8.26 13.64
CA ALA A 260 12.28 9.38 14.56
C ALA A 260 11.19 10.41 14.21
N ASP A 261 11.02 10.72 12.91
CA ASP A 261 9.98 11.65 12.47
C ASP A 261 8.56 11.06 12.64
N LEU A 262 8.42 9.73 12.51
CA LEU A 262 7.11 9.06 12.66
C LEU A 262 6.51 9.23 14.06
N SER A 263 7.35 9.26 15.10
CA SER A 263 6.94 9.31 16.51
C SER A 263 6.22 10.61 16.93
N GLY A 264 6.14 11.61 16.06
CA GLY A 264 5.40 12.86 16.30
C GLY A 264 4.81 13.44 15.02
N ALA A 265 4.55 12.58 14.03
CA ALA A 265 4.01 12.97 12.75
C ALA A 265 2.50 13.24 12.85
N ASP A 266 2.01 14.29 12.21
CA ASP A 266 0.59 14.42 11.86
C ASP A 266 0.46 14.16 10.35
N PRO A 267 -0.34 13.18 9.88
CA PRO A 267 -0.53 12.93 8.47
C PRO A 267 -1.06 14.15 7.69
N ASP A 268 -1.76 15.08 8.34
CA ASP A 268 -2.30 16.30 7.72
C ASP A 268 -1.21 17.36 7.45
N ASP A 269 -0.03 17.26 8.07
CA ASP A 269 1.13 18.11 7.77
C ASP A 269 1.71 17.84 6.37
N TYR A 270 1.45 16.65 5.82
CA TYR A 270 2.01 16.21 4.54
C TYR A 270 0.95 16.26 3.44
N THR A 271 0.96 17.34 2.67
CA THR A 271 0.06 17.58 1.54
C THR A 271 0.83 17.88 0.26
N ILE A 272 0.13 17.91 -0.88
CA ILE A 272 0.72 18.32 -2.16
C ILE A 272 1.37 19.71 -2.10
N SER A 273 0.95 20.56 -1.15
CA SER A 273 1.46 21.92 -0.97
C SER A 273 2.70 22.00 -0.08
N THR A 274 2.88 21.04 0.84
CA THR A 274 3.94 21.10 1.88
C THR A 274 5.10 20.15 1.60
N VAL A 275 4.83 18.97 1.03
CA VAL A 275 5.83 17.93 0.80
C VAL A 275 6.96 18.35 -0.14
N PRO A 276 6.76 19.13 -1.22
CA PRO A 276 7.88 19.57 -2.08
C PRO A 276 8.98 20.31 -1.30
N LYS A 277 8.60 21.19 -0.39
CA LYS A 277 9.56 21.92 0.46
C LYS A 277 10.28 20.97 1.42
N LEU A 278 9.54 20.04 2.02
CA LEU A 278 10.10 19.02 2.90
C LEU A 278 11.16 18.17 2.18
N VAL A 279 10.84 17.65 1.00
CA VAL A 279 11.77 16.85 0.17
C VAL A 279 13.02 17.64 -0.19
N ALA A 280 12.89 18.92 -0.55
CA ALA A 280 14.03 19.76 -0.90
C ALA A 280 14.93 20.10 0.32
N SER A 281 14.37 20.11 1.53
CA SER A 281 15.07 20.59 2.73
C SER A 281 15.67 19.49 3.61
N ARG A 282 15.43 18.20 3.33
CA ARG A 282 15.97 17.08 4.12
C ARG A 282 16.54 15.97 3.24
N LYS A 283 17.38 15.13 3.83
CA LYS A 283 17.80 13.88 3.19
C LYS A 283 16.61 12.92 3.10
N ASP A 284 16.57 12.13 2.03
CA ASP A 284 15.54 11.10 1.86
C ASP A 284 15.64 10.05 2.99
N PRO A 285 14.60 9.87 3.83
CA PRO A 285 14.62 8.88 4.90
C PRO A 285 14.66 7.43 4.38
N TRP A 286 14.34 7.22 3.09
CA TRP A 286 14.38 5.91 2.44
C TRP A 286 15.60 5.73 1.53
N ALA A 287 16.60 6.62 1.60
CA ALA A 287 17.81 6.55 0.75
C ALA A 287 18.54 5.19 0.81
N ASP A 288 18.37 4.46 1.91
CA ASP A 288 19.04 3.18 2.16
C ASP A 288 18.18 1.96 1.81
N LEU A 289 16.92 2.15 1.38
CA LEU A 289 15.96 1.07 1.08
C LEU A 289 16.51 0.03 0.09
N GLU A 290 17.32 0.47 -0.86
CA GLU A 290 17.89 -0.40 -1.90
C GLU A 290 19.25 -1.00 -1.52
N LYS A 291 19.83 -0.64 -0.36
CA LYS A 291 21.17 -1.10 0.03
C LYS A 291 21.19 -2.56 0.48
N VAL A 292 20.10 -3.03 1.10
CA VAL A 292 20.02 -4.39 1.67
C VAL A 292 18.69 -5.02 1.27
N ALA A 293 18.78 -6.15 0.58
CA ALA A 293 17.65 -7.05 0.36
C ALA A 293 17.70 -8.19 1.38
N HIS A 294 16.76 -8.16 2.32
CA HIS A 294 16.71 -9.12 3.42
C HIS A 294 16.17 -10.48 2.97
N SER A 295 16.58 -11.54 3.66
CA SER A 295 15.89 -12.84 3.57
C SER A 295 14.62 -12.81 4.42
N ILE A 296 13.55 -13.46 3.97
CA ILE A 296 12.35 -13.69 4.81
C ILE A 296 12.40 -15.03 5.55
N GLU A 297 13.47 -15.81 5.45
CA GLU A 297 13.62 -17.09 6.16
C GLU A 297 13.34 -16.99 7.66
N PRO A 298 13.81 -15.97 8.42
CA PRO A 298 13.45 -15.85 9.83
C PRO A 298 11.93 -15.75 10.07
N LEU A 299 11.21 -15.09 9.17
CA LEU A 299 9.75 -15.02 9.23
C LEU A 299 9.10 -16.35 8.84
N LEU A 300 9.69 -17.12 7.92
CA LEU A 300 9.21 -18.45 7.56
C LEU A 300 9.45 -19.48 8.69
N GLU A 301 10.52 -19.33 9.47
CA GLU A 301 10.73 -20.10 10.70
C GLU A 301 9.64 -19.78 11.74
N MET A 302 9.25 -18.51 11.86
CA MET A 302 8.10 -18.12 12.70
C MET A 302 6.78 -18.70 12.18
N VAL A 303 6.60 -18.79 10.85
CA VAL A 303 5.45 -19.49 10.24
C VAL A 303 5.42 -20.95 10.67
N ALA A 304 6.55 -21.67 10.62
CA ALA A 304 6.63 -23.06 11.06
C ALA A 304 6.30 -23.21 12.56
N ALA A 305 6.84 -22.32 13.39
CA ALA A 305 6.53 -22.30 14.83
C ALA A 305 5.05 -22.00 15.13
N ASP A 306 4.41 -21.14 14.32
CA ASP A 306 2.96 -20.91 14.41
C ASP A 306 2.14 -22.14 13.99
N GLU A 307 2.57 -22.87 12.96
CA GLU A 307 1.94 -24.13 12.55
C GLU A 307 2.04 -25.20 13.64
N GLU A 308 3.18 -25.30 14.34
CA GLU A 308 3.35 -26.17 15.52
C GLU A 308 2.40 -25.79 16.67
N ARG A 309 2.03 -24.51 16.78
CA ARG A 309 1.01 -24.02 17.73
C ARG A 309 -0.43 -24.23 17.25
N GLY A 310 -0.63 -24.85 16.08
CA GLY A 310 -1.93 -25.05 15.46
C GLY A 310 -2.50 -23.79 14.79
N LEU A 311 -1.68 -22.75 14.58
CA LEU A 311 -2.10 -21.50 13.95
C LEU A 311 -1.83 -21.56 12.43
N ALA A 312 -2.79 -22.11 11.69
CA ALA A 312 -2.74 -22.23 10.23
C ALA A 312 -2.77 -20.86 9.49
N ASP A 313 -2.88 -20.87 8.17
CA ASP A 313 -3.07 -19.66 7.35
C ASP A 313 -4.30 -18.83 7.78
N LEU A 314 -4.31 -17.55 7.48
CA LEU A 314 -5.45 -16.66 7.74
C LEU A 314 -6.32 -16.47 6.49
N PRO A 315 -7.61 -16.12 6.62
CA PRO A 315 -8.49 -15.95 5.47
C PRO A 315 -8.03 -14.85 4.50
N TYR A 316 -8.22 -15.12 3.21
CA TYR A 316 -8.13 -14.09 2.17
C TYR A 316 -9.38 -13.18 2.19
N PRO A 317 -9.37 -12.01 1.52
CA PRO A 317 -10.54 -11.16 1.41
C PRO A 317 -11.75 -11.90 0.79
N PRO A 318 -13.01 -11.57 1.15
CA PRO A 318 -14.18 -12.39 0.79
C PRO A 318 -14.39 -12.55 -0.73
N SER A 319 -14.02 -11.53 -1.51
CA SER A 319 -14.14 -11.49 -2.96
C SER A 319 -12.86 -11.89 -3.70
N TYR A 320 -11.84 -12.38 -2.99
CA TYR A 320 -10.53 -12.65 -3.57
C TYR A 320 -10.55 -13.95 -4.41
N PRO A 321 -10.29 -13.89 -5.74
CA PRO A 321 -10.28 -15.08 -6.59
C PRO A 321 -9.19 -16.07 -6.18
N LYS A 322 -9.40 -17.36 -6.43
CA LYS A 322 -8.37 -18.41 -6.30
C LYS A 322 -7.64 -18.59 -7.62
N MET A 323 -6.32 -18.79 -7.56
CA MET A 323 -5.55 -19.21 -8.73
C MET A 323 -5.79 -20.69 -9.03
N PRO A 324 -5.82 -21.12 -10.31
CA PRO A 324 -5.79 -22.54 -10.65
C PRO A 324 -4.57 -23.23 -10.03
N GLY A 325 -4.77 -24.32 -9.29
CA GLY A 325 -3.70 -25.05 -8.61
C GLY A 325 -3.27 -24.49 -7.24
N GLU A 326 -3.90 -23.40 -6.76
CA GLU A 326 -3.65 -22.86 -5.43
C GLU A 326 -4.13 -23.84 -4.32
N PRO A 327 -3.36 -24.02 -3.23
CA PRO A 327 -3.79 -24.82 -2.08
C PRO A 327 -5.14 -24.37 -1.49
N PRO A 328 -5.86 -25.26 -0.77
CA PRO A 328 -7.08 -24.89 -0.06
C PRO A 328 -6.85 -23.75 0.93
N ARG A 329 -7.54 -22.63 0.73
CA ARG A 329 -7.56 -21.49 1.68
C ARG A 329 -8.36 -21.81 2.93
N VAL A 330 -7.90 -21.27 4.06
CA VAL A 330 -8.67 -21.25 5.31
C VAL A 330 -9.93 -20.42 5.10
N GLN A 331 -11.08 -21.02 5.40
CA GLN A 331 -12.35 -20.32 5.37
C GLN A 331 -12.52 -19.51 6.65
N PRO A 332 -13.14 -18.32 6.59
CA PRO A 332 -13.53 -17.59 7.78
C PRO A 332 -14.45 -18.47 8.64
N SER A 333 -13.98 -18.96 9.80
CA SER A 333 -14.82 -19.62 10.78
C SER A 333 -15.49 -18.55 11.64
N LYS A 334 -16.83 -18.51 11.68
CA LYS A 334 -17.56 -17.79 12.73
C LYS A 334 -17.82 -18.73 13.89
N LYS A 335 -17.72 -18.25 15.13
CA LYS A 335 -18.47 -18.86 16.23
C LYS A 335 -19.96 -18.60 15.97
N VAL A 336 -20.69 -19.62 15.53
CA VAL A 336 -22.15 -19.61 15.49
C VAL A 336 -22.63 -19.92 16.91
N ALA A 337 -23.17 -18.94 17.64
CA ALA A 337 -23.55 -19.11 19.05
C ALA A 337 -24.43 -20.34 19.30
N GLU A 338 -25.26 -20.74 18.33
CA GLU A 338 -26.14 -21.92 18.38
C GLU A 338 -25.39 -23.27 18.40
N HIS A 339 -24.08 -23.29 18.12
CA HIS A 339 -23.26 -24.49 18.07
C HIS A 339 -22.36 -24.66 19.29
N TRP A 340 -22.47 -23.77 20.28
CA TRP A 340 -21.60 -23.76 21.44
C TRP A 340 -22.43 -23.52 22.71
N ASP A 341 -22.16 -24.28 23.76
CA ASP A 341 -22.80 -24.05 25.07
C ASP A 341 -22.18 -22.83 25.79
N ALA A 342 -22.76 -22.46 26.93
CA ALA A 342 -22.31 -21.31 27.73
C ALA A 342 -20.86 -21.44 28.25
N ASP A 343 -20.32 -22.67 28.24
CA ASP A 343 -18.95 -23.00 28.66
C ASP A 343 -17.99 -23.13 27.46
N GLY A 344 -18.49 -22.94 26.22
CA GLY A 344 -17.68 -22.94 25.00
C GLY A 344 -17.39 -24.33 24.43
N ASN A 345 -18.14 -25.37 24.81
CA ASN A 345 -18.04 -26.70 24.20
C ASN A 345 -18.95 -26.83 22.97
N PRO A 346 -18.58 -27.65 21.96
CA PRO A 346 -19.44 -27.90 20.81
C PRO A 346 -20.76 -28.55 21.26
N ALA A 347 -21.89 -27.91 20.96
CA ALA A 347 -23.20 -28.51 21.16
C ALA A 347 -23.32 -29.71 20.20
N GLY A 348 -23.37 -30.92 20.77
CA GLY A 348 -23.37 -32.16 20.01
C GLY A 348 -24.49 -32.18 18.96
N ARG A 349 -24.13 -32.46 17.70
CA ARG A 349 -25.13 -32.84 16.68
C ARG A 349 -25.61 -34.25 17.00
N ASP A 350 -26.82 -34.37 17.52
CA ASP A 350 -27.55 -35.64 17.45
C ASP A 350 -27.65 -36.06 15.98
N ARG A 351 -27.06 -37.21 15.67
CA ARG A 351 -27.18 -37.85 14.36
C ARG A 351 -28.55 -38.53 14.32
N HIS A 352 -29.41 -38.09 13.42
CA HIS A 352 -30.51 -38.91 12.89
C HIS A 352 -30.10 -39.51 11.55
#